data_AF-A0A443YK31-F1
#
_entry.id   AF-A0A443YK31-F1
#
_cell.length_a   1.000
_cell.length_b   1.000
_cell.length_c   1.000
_cell.angle_alpha   90.00
_cell.angle_beta   90.00
_cell.angle_gamma   90.00
#
_symmetry.space_group_name_H-M   'P 1'
#
loop_
_entity.id
_entity.type
_entity.pdbx_description
1 polymer ?
#
loop_
_entity_poly.entity_id
_entity_poly.type
_entity_poly.pdbx_seq_one_letter_code
_entity_poly.pdbx_strand_id
1 'polypeptide(L)' 'MATIRKRGHKWEVRIRKKGQPTQSKAFKYQAEVDAWGQGIDTGMNKGQFVSRKKTEAQP' A
#
# COMPACT_ATOMS: atom_id res chain seq x y z
N MET A 1 9.92 -1.68 -1.00
CA MET A 1 9.71 -0.28 -1.41
C MET A 1 8.25 -0.06 -1.80
N ALA A 2 7.68 1.05 -1.36
CA ALA A 2 6.35 1.50 -1.76
C ALA A 2 6.42 2.15 -3.15
N THR A 3 5.60 1.66 -4.08
CA THR A 3 5.43 2.20 -5.43
C THR A 3 4.11 2.95 -5.48
N ILE A 4 4.15 4.24 -5.74
CA ILE A 4 2.96 5.07 -5.90
C ILE A 4 2.63 5.19 -7.38
N ARG A 5 1.37 4.98 -7.75
CA ARG A 5 0.85 5.09 -9.12
C ARG A 5 -0.37 6.00 -9.12
N LYS A 6 -0.39 7.01 -9.98
CA LYS A 6 -1.58 7.84 -10.21
C LYS A 6 -2.37 7.26 -11.39
N ARG A 7 -3.65 6.99 -11.21
CA ARG A 7 -4.58 6.55 -12.27
C ARG A 7 -5.77 7.52 -12.32
N GLY A 8 -5.72 8.46 -13.27
CA GLY A 8 -6.70 9.55 -13.36
C GLY A 8 -6.72 10.41 -12.10
N HIS A 9 -7.87 10.44 -11.42
CA HIS A 9 -8.07 11.17 -10.16
C HIS A 9 -7.75 10.35 -8.89
N LYS A 10 -7.30 9.11 -9.05
CA LYS A 10 -7.00 8.21 -7.93
C LYS A 10 -5.51 7.94 -7.84
N TRP A 11 -5.06 7.62 -6.64
CA TRP A 11 -3.70 7.27 -6.32
C TRP A 11 -3.67 5.87 -5.73
N GLU A 12 -2.74 5.04 -6.17
CA GLU A 12 -2.58 3.66 -5.71
C GLU A 12 -1.17 3.45 -5.19
N VAL A 13 -1.03 2.87 -4.00
CA VAL A 13 0.25 2.46 -3.45
C VAL A 13 0.36 0.95 -3.54
N ARG A 14 1.51 0.44 -3.99
CA ARG A 14 1.86 -0.97 -3.99
C ARG A 14 3.16 -1.20 -3.23
N ILE A 15 3.15 -2.04 -2.22
CA ILE A 15 4.32 -2.36 -1.40
C ILE A 15 4.67 -3.82 -1.63
N ARG A 16 5.88 -4.04 -2.15
CA ARG A 16 6.44 -5.35 -2.43
C ARG A 16 7.65 -5.56 -1.51
N LYS A 17 7.63 -6.61 -0.70
CA LYS A 17 8.74 -7.00 0.18
C LYS A 17 8.95 -8.51 0.07
N LYS A 18 10.19 -8.95 -0.08
CA LYS A 18 10.55 -10.36 -0.27
C LYS A 18 10.11 -11.15 0.97
N GLY A 19 9.33 -12.21 0.78
CA GLY A 19 8.79 -13.03 1.87
C GLY A 19 7.51 -12.51 2.53
N GLN A 20 6.93 -11.39 2.06
CA GLN A 20 5.66 -10.85 2.56
C GLN A 20 4.62 -10.74 1.42
N PRO A 21 3.32 -10.82 1.72
CA PRO A 21 2.29 -10.62 0.69
C PRO A 21 2.36 -9.19 0.15
N THR A 22 2.23 -9.07 -1.18
CA THR A 22 2.14 -7.75 -1.81
C THR A 22 0.90 -7.02 -1.30
N GLN A 23 1.07 -5.79 -0.82
CA GLN A 23 -0.03 -4.94 -0.40
C GLN A 23 -0.29 -3.89 -1.46
N SER A 24 -1.55 -3.69 -1.80
CA SER A 24 -1.98 -2.64 -2.72
C SER A 24 -3.21 -1.93 -2.17
N LYS A 25 -3.21 -0.60 -2.20
CA LYS A 25 -4.36 0.19 -1.77
C LYS A 25 -4.49 1.46 -2.59
N ALA A 26 -5.73 1.78 -2.97
CA ALA A 26 -6.06 3.02 -3.68
C ALA A 26 -6.70 4.05 -2.73
N PHE A 27 -6.41 5.31 -3.01
CA PHE A 27 -6.85 6.50 -2.29
C PHE A 27 -7.25 7.59 -3.28
N LYS A 28 -8.00 8.58 -2.79
CA LYS A 28 -8.37 9.77 -3.58
C LYS A 28 -7.30 10.86 -3.50
N TYR A 29 -6.62 10.98 -2.35
CA TYR A 29 -5.65 12.04 -2.12
C TYR A 29 -4.22 11.52 -2.05
N GLN A 30 -3.28 12.31 -2.57
CA GLN A 30 -1.85 11.99 -2.55
C GLN A 30 -1.29 11.95 -1.12
N ALA A 31 -1.78 12.82 -0.24
CA ALA A 31 -1.36 12.84 1.17
C ALA A 31 -1.68 11.53 1.90
N GLU A 32 -2.84 10.92 1.62
CA GLU A 32 -3.21 9.64 2.21
C GLU A 32 -2.31 8.49 1.73
N VAL A 33 -1.90 8.54 0.46
CA VAL A 33 -1.01 7.57 -0.19
C VAL A 33 0.37 7.60 0.43
N ASP A 34 0.91 8.79 0.66
CA ASP A 34 2.23 8.95 1.27
C ASP A 34 2.23 8.45 2.72
N ALA A 35 1.26 8.90 3.51
CA ALA A 35 1.08 8.48 4.91
C ALA A 35 0.86 6.96 5.04
N TRP A 36 0.02 6.37 4.19
CA TRP A 36 -0.18 4.92 4.17
C TRP A 36 1.07 4.18 3.71
N GLY A 37 1.75 4.67 2.67
CA GLY A 37 3.01 4.09 2.17
C GLY A 37 4.06 3.97 3.28
N GLN A 38 4.32 5.06 4.00
CA GLN A 38 5.22 5.08 5.15
C GLN A 38 4.76 4.19 6.29
N GLY A 39 3.48 4.24 6.66
CA GLY A 39 2.94 3.45 7.77
C GLY A 39 3.06 1.94 7.55
N ILE A 40 2.78 1.48 6.32
CA ILE A 40 2.89 0.06 5.96
C ILE A 40 4.35 -0.37 5.83
N ASP A 41 5.21 0.43 5.20
CA ASP A 41 6.63 0.09 5.07
C ASP A 41 7.29 -0.04 6.45
N THR A 42 7.00 0.91 7.35
CA THR A 42 7.45 0.90 8.75
C THR A 42 6.87 -0.28 9.52
N GLY A 43 5.56 -0.55 9.39
CA GLY A 43 4.90 -1.68 10.05
C GLY A 43 5.43 -3.04 9.58
N MET A 44 5.68 -3.18 8.28
CA MET A 44 6.29 -4.38 7.70
C MET A 44 7.74 -4.54 8.13
N ASN A 45 8.48 -3.44 8.30
CA ASN A 45 9.84 -3.48 8.82
C ASN A 45 9.90 -3.96 10.27
N LYS A 46 8.91 -3.58 11.09
CA LYS A 46 8.78 -4.01 12.49
C LYS A 46 8.15 -5.41 12.65
N GLY A 47 7.77 -6.09 11.57
CA GLY A 47 7.10 -7.39 11.62
C GLY A 47 5.68 -7.36 12.22
N GLN A 48 5.13 -6.16 12.48
CA GLN A 48 3.86 -5.96 13.18
C GLN A 48 2.70 -5.69 12.22
N PHE A 49 2.95 -5.88 10.92
CA PHE A 49 1.99 -5.58 9.88
C PHE A 49 0.89 -6.65 9.79
N VAL A 50 -0.24 -6.38 10.43
CA VAL A 50 -1.46 -7.20 10.28
C VAL A 50 -2.11 -6.85 8.95
N SER A 51 -2.03 -7.77 7.99
CA SER A 51 -2.70 -7.66 6.70
C SER A 51 -4.21 -7.61 6.88
N ARG A 52 -4.77 -6.40 7.01
CA ARG A 52 -6.20 -6.15 6.76
C ARG A 52 -6.44 -6.22 5.25
N LYS A 53 -6.33 -7.43 4.69
CA LYS A 53 -6.77 -7.74 3.33
C LYS A 53 -8.28 -7.53 3.27
N LYS A 54 -8.71 -6.34 2.85
CA LYS A 54 -9.99 -6.23 2.17
C LYS A 54 -9.69 -6.66 0.73
N THR A 55 -9.94 -7.94 0.47
CA THR A 55 -10.06 -8.52 -0.86
C THR A 55 -10.94 -7.60 -1.70
N GLU A 56 -10.35 -6.99 -2.71
CA GLU A 56 -11.07 -6.65 -3.93
C GLU A 56 -10.04 -6.78 -5.05
N ALA A 57 -10.18 -7.89 -5.77
CA ALA A 57 -9.41 -8.21 -6.95
C ALA A 57 -9.63 -7.09 -7.98
N GLN A 58 -8.54 -6.55 -8.50
CA GLN A 58 -8.57 -5.80 -9.75
C GLN A 58 -8.55 -6.85 -10.89
N PRO A 59 -9.50 -6.86 -11.83
CA PRO A 59 -9.23 -7.33 -13.19
C PRO A 59 -8.25 -6.40 -13.90
#